data_AF-A0A7Z9DX78-F1
#
_entry.id   AF-A0A7Z9DX78-F1
#
_cell.length_a   1.000
_cell.length_b   1.000
_cell.length_c   1.000
_cell.angle_alpha   90.00
_cell.angle_beta   90.00
_cell.angle_gamma   90.00
#
_symmetry.space_group_name_H-M   'P 1'
#
loop_
_entity.id
_entity.type
_entity.pdbx_description
1 polymer ?
#
loop_
_entity_poly.entity_id
_entity_poly.type
_entity_poly.pdbx_seq_one_letter_code
_entity_poly.pdbx_strand_id
1 'polypeptide(L)'
;MARYTGFFIVNVSLEDLRPMMIDILESCNLEITYETPSSIIARENIGQVSVNQLVIGEIVFDTATSMIDETKMTVFIKNESLPLQSHNHCREIFEQVSQLIIDNRHWVLLESIAL
;
A
#
# COMPACT_ATOMS: atom_id res chain seq x y z
N MET A 1 -6.74 -15.95 -6.47
CA MET A 1 -5.98 -14.94 -5.73
C MET A 1 -5.99 -13.63 -6.52
N ALA A 2 -6.58 -12.60 -5.91
CA ALA A 2 -6.55 -11.24 -6.43
C ALA A 2 -5.27 -10.56 -5.94
N ARG A 3 -4.60 -9.84 -6.84
CA ARG A 3 -3.43 -9.02 -6.52
C ARG A 3 -3.46 -7.79 -7.42
N TYR A 4 -3.57 -6.62 -6.81
CA TYR A 4 -3.50 -5.33 -7.47
C TYR A 4 -2.16 -4.69 -7.12
N THR A 5 -1.53 -4.06 -8.11
CA THR A 5 -0.18 -3.53 -7.95
C THR A 5 -0.15 -2.06 -8.35
N GLY A 6 0.38 -1.21 -7.47
CA GLY A 6 0.64 0.18 -7.74
C GLY A 6 2.13 0.47 -7.63
N PHE A 7 2.68 1.22 -8.56
CA PHE A 7 4.04 1.76 -8.52
C PHE A 7 3.92 3.26 -8.33
N PHE A 8 4.62 3.79 -7.33
CA PHE A 8 4.56 5.20 -6.98
C PHE A 8 5.98 5.75 -6.79
N ILE A 9 6.19 6.96 -7.28
CA ILE A 9 7.39 7.76 -7.03
C ILE A 9 6.93 9.04 -6.35
N VAL A 10 7.45 9.32 -5.15
CA VAL A 10 7.10 10.50 -4.35
C VAL A 10 8.35 11.27 -3.96
N ASN A 11 8.25 12.59 -3.86
CA ASN A 11 9.39 13.48 -3.57
C ASN A 11 9.72 13.61 -2.07
N VAL A 12 9.70 12.50 -1.34
CA VAL A 12 9.97 12.47 0.10
C VAL A 12 10.98 11.39 0.43
N SER A 13 11.80 11.64 1.44
CA SER A 13 12.78 10.69 1.96
C SER A 13 12.12 9.41 2.46
N LEU A 14 12.83 8.29 2.42
CA LEU A 14 12.29 7.02 2.94
C LEU A 14 11.98 7.11 4.45
N GLU A 15 12.78 7.86 5.20
CA GLU A 15 12.62 8.02 6.65
C GLU A 15 11.29 8.71 7.00
N ASP A 16 10.90 9.69 6.21
CA ASP A 16 9.64 10.42 6.39
C ASP A 16 8.44 9.69 5.73
N LEU A 17 8.66 9.01 4.60
CA LEU A 17 7.62 8.29 3.87
C LEU A 17 7.05 7.12 4.69
N ARG A 18 7.91 6.38 5.39
CA ARG A 18 7.51 5.19 6.15
C ARG A 18 6.41 5.45 7.18
N PRO A 19 6.56 6.39 8.14
CA PRO A 19 5.50 6.66 9.12
C PRO A 19 4.20 7.12 8.44
N MET A 20 4.29 7.92 7.37
CA MET A 20 3.11 8.32 6.61
C MET A 20 2.40 7.15 5.93
N MET A 21 3.14 6.15 5.45
CA MET A 21 2.55 4.93 4.88
C MET A 21 1.88 4.08 5.95
N ILE A 22 2.41 4.03 7.16
CA ILE A 22 1.76 3.37 8.30
C ILE A 22 0.41 4.04 8.58
N ASP A 23 0.39 5.37 8.69
CA ASP A 23 -0.84 6.15 8.91
C ASP A 23 -1.90 5.90 7.82
N ILE A 24 -1.48 5.84 6.56
CA ILE A 24 -2.37 5.51 5.43
C ILE A 24 -2.96 4.10 5.60
N LEU A 25 -2.13 3.09 5.86
CA LEU A 25 -2.58 1.70 6.00
C LEU A 25 -3.55 1.54 7.18
N GLU A 26 -3.25 2.14 8.33
CA GLU A 26 -4.12 2.10 9.51
C GLU A 26 -5.45 2.80 9.25
N SER A 27 -5.45 3.92 8.52
CA SER A 27 -6.69 4.61 8.11
C SER A 27 -7.58 3.77 7.17
N CYS A 28 -6.98 2.80 6.47
CA CYS A 28 -7.67 1.79 5.66
C CYS A 28 -8.02 0.50 6.44
N ASN A 29 -7.99 0.53 7.77
CA ASN A 29 -8.21 -0.63 8.64
C ASN A 29 -7.23 -1.81 8.41
N LEU A 30 -6.03 -1.52 7.90
CA LEU A 30 -4.96 -2.50 7.75
C LEU A 30 -4.03 -2.38 8.97
N GLU A 31 -4.07 -3.39 9.84
CA GLU A 31 -3.19 -3.50 11.00
C GLU A 31 -1.80 -3.95 10.56
N ILE A 32 -0.75 -3.25 11.00
CA ILE A 32 0.63 -3.60 10.71
C ILE A 32 0.98 -4.94 11.37
N THR A 33 1.41 -5.90 10.56
CA THR A 33 1.77 -7.26 11.00
C THR A 33 3.27 -7.51 10.99
N TYR A 34 4.00 -6.83 10.10
CA TYR A 34 5.45 -6.95 10.00
C TYR A 34 6.07 -5.72 9.35
N GLU A 35 7.26 -5.34 9.81
CA GLU A 35 8.03 -4.23 9.26
C GLU A 35 9.50 -4.61 9.10
N THR A 36 10.08 -4.19 7.98
CA THR A 36 11.52 -4.23 7.72
C THR A 36 11.96 -2.87 7.15
N PRO A 37 13.27 -2.57 7.06
CA PRO A 37 13.72 -1.33 6.42
C PRO A 37 13.20 -1.15 4.98
N SER A 38 13.01 -2.24 4.23
CA SER A 38 12.56 -2.21 2.83
C SER A 38 11.08 -2.56 2.64
N SER A 39 10.33 -2.87 3.68
CA SER A 39 8.91 -3.20 3.53
C SER A 39 8.03 -2.97 4.77
N ILE A 40 6.74 -2.80 4.52
CA ILE A 40 5.66 -2.83 5.52
C ILE A 40 4.63 -3.84 5.05
N ILE A 41 4.20 -4.74 5.95
CA ILE A 41 3.12 -5.69 5.69
C ILE A 41 2.02 -5.43 6.71
N ALA A 42 0.81 -5.23 6.19
CA ALA A 42 -0.39 -4.99 6.97
C ALA A 42 -1.50 -5.94 6.53
N ARG A 43 -2.47 -6.20 7.42
CA ARG A 43 -3.61 -7.07 7.15
C ARG A 43 -4.87 -6.46 7.71
N GLU A 44 -5.99 -6.63 7.04
CA GLU A 44 -7.28 -6.27 7.61
C GLU A 44 -7.56 -6.98 8.94
N ASN A 45 -8.30 -6.28 9.80
CA ASN A 45 -8.76 -6.81 11.07
C ASN A 45 -9.79 -7.93 10.89
N ILE A 46 -9.65 -8.98 11.69
CA ILE A 46 -10.62 -10.08 11.74
C ILE A 46 -11.92 -9.54 12.36
N GLY A 47 -13.04 -9.81 11.70
CA GLY A 47 -14.38 -9.42 12.20
C GLY A 47 -15.03 -8.26 11.45
N GLN A 48 -14.29 -7.52 10.63
CA GLN A 48 -14.88 -6.53 9.71
C GLN A 48 -15.29 -7.16 8.37
N VAL A 49 -14.57 -8.18 7.93
CA VAL A 49 -14.86 -8.97 6.71
C VAL A 49 -14.80 -10.46 7.01
N SER A 50 -15.33 -11.28 6.09
CA SER A 50 -15.18 -12.74 6.21
C SER A 50 -13.71 -13.12 6.12
N VAL A 51 -13.30 -14.20 6.79
CA VAL A 51 -11.90 -14.67 6.83
C VAL A 51 -11.32 -14.84 5.41
N ASN A 52 -12.15 -15.30 4.47
CA ASN A 52 -11.74 -15.49 3.08
C ASN A 52 -11.54 -14.16 2.32
N GLN A 53 -12.04 -13.05 2.84
CA GLN A 53 -11.91 -11.72 2.23
C GLN A 53 -10.78 -10.88 2.81
N LEU A 54 -10.10 -11.35 3.87
CA LEU A 54 -9.01 -10.59 4.50
C LEU A 54 -7.95 -10.18 3.49
N VAL A 55 -7.78 -8.88 3.31
CA VAL A 55 -6.77 -8.29 2.44
C VAL A 55 -5.45 -8.17 3.19
N ILE A 56 -4.36 -8.43 2.47
CA ILE A 56 -2.99 -8.18 2.88
C ILE A 56 -2.46 -7.03 2.03
N GLY A 57 -2.01 -5.96 2.69
CA GLY A 57 -1.25 -4.89 2.08
C GLY A 57 0.24 -5.11 2.29
N GLU A 58 1.03 -4.98 1.23
CA GLU A 58 2.48 -5.07 1.27
C GLU A 58 3.07 -3.89 0.49
N ILE A 59 3.79 -3.03 1.21
CA ILE A 59 4.50 -1.89 0.65
C ILE A 59 5.97 -2.26 0.60
N VAL A 60 6.58 -2.15 -0.58
CA VAL A 60 8.00 -2.42 -0.80
C VAL A 60 8.67 -1.13 -1.24
N PHE A 61 9.68 -0.70 -0.50
CA PHE A 61 10.45 0.49 -0.79
C PHE A 61 11.73 0.14 -1.56
N ASP A 62 12.08 0.97 -2.54
CA ASP A 62 13.35 0.84 -3.24
C ASP A 62 14.49 1.42 -2.39
N THR A 63 15.08 0.61 -1.53
CA THR A 63 16.22 1.05 -0.70
C THR A 63 17.54 1.17 -1.48
N ALA A 64 17.59 0.75 -2.74
CA ALA A 64 18.81 0.73 -3.55
C ALA A 64 18.97 2.01 -4.38
N THR A 65 17.86 2.58 -4.87
CA THR A 65 17.88 3.77 -5.75
C THR A 65 17.20 5.00 -5.15
N SER A 66 16.65 4.91 -3.93
CA SER A 66 16.08 6.08 -3.26
C SER A 66 17.12 7.18 -3.08
N MET A 67 16.74 8.38 -3.49
CA MET A 67 17.51 9.60 -3.27
C MET A 67 17.01 10.30 -2.01
N ILE A 68 17.76 11.30 -1.54
CA ILE A 68 17.44 12.05 -0.31
C ILE A 68 16.00 12.61 -0.35
N ASP A 69 15.55 13.04 -1.53
CA ASP A 69 14.24 13.68 -1.73
C ASP A 69 13.33 12.91 -2.71
N GLU A 70 13.63 11.64 -3.04
CA GLU A 70 12.80 10.83 -3.93
C GLU A 70 12.82 9.37 -3.49
N THR A 71 11.63 8.85 -3.19
CA THR A 71 11.45 7.44 -2.84
C THR A 71 10.50 6.77 -3.80
N LYS A 72 10.91 5.59 -4.28
CA LYS A 72 10.08 4.72 -5.11
C LYS A 72 9.51 3.62 -4.23
N MET A 73 8.23 3.32 -4.42
CA MET A 73 7.57 2.24 -3.72
C MET A 73 6.65 1.44 -4.64
N THR A 74 6.53 0.16 -4.33
CA THR A 74 5.54 -0.73 -4.91
C THR A 74 4.53 -1.12 -3.84
N VAL A 75 3.25 -0.94 -4.13
CA VAL A 75 2.12 -1.28 -3.28
C VAL A 75 1.46 -2.52 -3.84
N PHE A 76 1.37 -3.56 -3.04
CA PHE A 76 0.62 -4.77 -3.35
C PHE A 76 -0.56 -4.91 -2.41
N ILE A 77 -1.75 -5.05 -2.98
CA ILE A 77 -2.97 -5.33 -2.22
C ILE A 77 -3.49 -6.66 -2.73
N LYS A 78 -3.48 -7.68 -1.85
CA LYS A 78 -3.68 -9.07 -2.25
C LYS A 78 -4.64 -9.80 -1.32
N ASN A 79 -5.33 -10.78 -1.88
CA ASN A 79 -6.15 -11.73 -1.14
C ASN A 79 -6.07 -13.11 -1.79
N GLU A 80 -5.80 -14.14 -0.98
CA GLU A 80 -5.57 -15.51 -1.44
C GLU A 80 -6.82 -16.19 -2.02
N SER A 81 -8.01 -15.86 -1.52
CA SER A 81 -9.26 -16.56 -1.88
C SER A 81 -10.05 -15.90 -3.01
N LEU A 82 -9.97 -14.58 -3.16
CA LEU A 82 -10.75 -13.82 -4.13
C LEU A 82 -10.19 -14.01 -5.56
N PRO A 83 -11.05 -14.01 -6.59
CA PRO A 83 -10.62 -13.95 -7.98
C PRO A 83 -10.20 -12.52 -8.36
N LEU A 84 -9.21 -12.38 -9.24
CA LEU A 84 -8.85 -11.09 -9.82
C LEU A 84 -10.00 -10.58 -10.69
N GLN A 85 -10.62 -9.47 -10.29
CA GLN A 85 -11.79 -8.89 -10.95
C GLN A 85 -11.71 -7.36 -10.93
N SER A 86 -12.44 -6.69 -11.82
CA SER A 86 -12.52 -5.22 -11.81
C SER A 86 -13.30 -4.67 -10.62
N HIS A 87 -14.08 -5.49 -9.93
CA HIS A 87 -14.84 -5.10 -8.75
C HIS A 87 -14.85 -6.26 -7.74
N ASN A 88 -14.13 -6.07 -6.63
CA ASN A 88 -14.17 -6.92 -5.44
C ASN A 88 -13.61 -6.13 -4.25
N HIS A 89 -13.76 -6.66 -3.04
CA HIS A 89 -13.25 -6.05 -1.81
C HIS A 89 -11.74 -5.72 -1.86
N CYS A 90 -10.92 -6.61 -2.43
CA CYS A 90 -9.49 -6.39 -2.58
C CYS A 90 -9.16 -5.21 -3.51
N ARG A 91 -9.97 -5.00 -4.56
CA ARG A 91 -9.87 -3.84 -5.46
C ARG A 91 -10.27 -2.56 -4.75
N GLU A 92 -11.32 -2.58 -3.94
CA GLU A 92 -11.79 -1.42 -3.19
C GLU A 92 -10.73 -0.92 -2.20
N ILE A 93 -10.11 -1.84 -1.44
CA ILE A 93 -9.00 -1.50 -0.55
C ILE A 93 -7.80 -0.95 -1.34
N PHE A 94 -7.50 -1.52 -2.51
CA PHE A 94 -6.43 -1.02 -3.37
C PHE A 94 -6.67 0.40 -3.85
N GLU A 95 -7.89 0.71 -4.27
CA GLU A 95 -8.27 2.05 -4.73
C GLU A 95 -8.23 3.05 -3.57
N GLN A 96 -8.68 2.67 -2.37
CA GLN A 96 -8.59 3.52 -1.18
C GLN A 96 -7.14 3.87 -0.82
N VAL A 97 -6.26 2.87 -0.70
CA VAL A 97 -4.83 3.09 -0.39
C VAL A 97 -4.17 3.95 -1.48
N SER A 98 -4.44 3.64 -2.75
CA SER A 98 -3.87 4.39 -3.88
C SER A 98 -4.32 5.85 -3.89
N GLN A 99 -5.60 6.10 -3.63
CA GLN A 99 -6.14 7.45 -3.60
C GLN A 99 -5.54 8.28 -2.45
N LEU A 100 -5.37 7.68 -1.27
CA LEU A 100 -4.71 8.35 -0.14
C LEU A 100 -3.24 8.67 -0.43
N ILE A 101 -2.55 7.82 -1.19
CA ILE A 101 -1.18 8.12 -1.65
C ILE A 101 -1.18 9.30 -2.63
N ILE A 102 -2.10 9.31 -3.60
CA ILE A 102 -2.18 10.35 -4.64
C ILE A 102 -2.57 11.71 -4.04
N ASP A 103 -3.51 11.74 -3.10
CA ASP A 103 -4.05 12.96 -2.50
C ASP A 103 -3.26 13.46 -1.29
N ASN A 104 -2.19 12.76 -0.89
CA ASN A 104 -1.42 13.13 0.28
C ASN A 104 -0.73 14.49 0.06
N ARG A 105 -1.00 15.43 0.97
CA ARG A 105 -0.46 16.80 0.89
C ARG A 105 0.96 16.94 1.40
N HIS A 106 1.51 15.91 2.04
CA HIS A 106 2.86 15.92 2.60
C HIS A 106 3.94 15.59 1.56
N TRP A 107 3.54 15.18 0.35
CA TRP A 107 4.44 14.97 -0.79
C TRP A 107 3.82 15.41 -2.10
N VAL A 108 4.66 15.50 -3.12
CA VAL A 108 4.34 15.63 -4.53
C VAL A 108 4.51 14.24 -5.15
N LEU A 109 3.43 13.74 -5.72
CA LEU A 109 3.45 12.54 -6.55
C LEU A 109 4.19 12.86 -7.87
N LEU A 110 5.30 12.18 -8.11
CA LEU A 110 6.11 12.36 -9.32
C LEU A 110 5.66 11.44 -10.44
N GLU A 111 5.33 10.18 -10.12
CA GLU A 111 4.85 9.19 -11.08
C GLU A 111 3.96 8.15 -10.38
N SER A 112 2.92 7.66 -11.08
CA SER A 112 2.10 6.54 -10.62
C SER A 112 1.64 5.63 -11.77
N ILE A 113 1.76 4.32 -11.60
CA ILE A 113 1.22 3.30 -12.51
C ILE A 113 0.48 2.25 -11.69
N ALA A 114 -0.77 1.92 -12.04
CA ALA A 114 -1.57 0.90 -11.36
C ALA A 114 -2.05 -0.19 -12.34
N LEU A 115 -1.93 -1.46 -11.95
CA LEU A 115 -2.30 -2.66 -12.70
C LEU A 115 -3.24 -3.56 -11.89
#